data_AF-A0A5C5Z243-F1
#
_entry.id   AF-A0A5C5Z243-F1
#
_cell.length_a   1.000
_cell.length_b   1.000
_cell.length_c   1.000
_cell.angle_alpha   90.00
_cell.angle_beta   90.00
_cell.angle_gamma   90.00
#
_symmetry.space_group_name_H-M   'P 1'
#
loop_
_entity.id
_entity.type
_entity.pdbx_description
1 polymer ?
#
loop_
_entity_poly.entity_id
_entity_poly.type
_entity_poly.pdbx_seq_one_letter_code
_entity_poly.pdbx_strand_id
1 'polypeptide(L)'
;MRVDEVPIQRAHLILLDGGFKAIEEARACGVKVPLATNSMASNNHLTAFVGYRKQPKRMLATGAESHEMRPDAKSERALFTDEQLAQFKPNIGLHAKTMVFDRKVTFKGSFNLDPRSVNLNTEMGLLVESPSLSLAVTASVENGMAPGNSLQVIIQDVSSPSLADYLVHTSWLEPTTQVNLPSLIEMVCRFSQESGSRSLQKRVPGWPATWASRRCGRIAATRIDASG
;
A
#
# COMPACT_ATOMS: atom_id res chain seq x y z
N MET A 1 -17.23 -5.90 -12.90
CA MET A 1 -15.90 -5.52 -13.43
C MET A 1 -14.84 -6.31 -12.67
N ARG A 2 -14.19 -7.29 -13.31
CA ARG A 2 -13.04 -7.99 -12.73
C ARG A 2 -11.90 -6.99 -12.54
N VAL A 3 -11.27 -6.99 -11.36
CA VAL A 3 -10.04 -6.22 -11.11
C VAL A 3 -8.86 -7.05 -11.55
N ASP A 4 -7.96 -6.45 -12.33
CA ASP A 4 -6.77 -7.07 -12.89
C ASP A 4 -5.50 -6.58 -12.18
N GLU A 5 -5.48 -5.35 -11.66
CA GLU A 5 -4.35 -4.83 -10.89
C GLU A 5 -4.73 -3.84 -9.78
N VAL A 6 -3.92 -3.86 -8.71
CA VAL A 6 -4.02 -2.94 -7.58
C VAL A 6 -2.64 -2.40 -7.19
N PRO A 7 -2.11 -1.35 -7.85
CA PRO A 7 -0.89 -0.67 -7.44
C PRO A 7 -1.05 0.05 -6.10
N ILE A 8 -0.07 -0.11 -5.21
CA ILE A 8 -0.10 0.40 -3.82
C ILE A 8 1.20 1.16 -3.52
N GLN A 9 1.08 2.36 -2.94
CA GLN A 9 2.20 3.06 -2.27
C GLN A 9 1.88 3.26 -0.79
N ARG A 10 2.81 2.87 0.09
CA ARG A 10 2.71 3.10 1.54
C ARG A 10 4.03 3.56 2.11
N ALA A 11 4.03 4.71 2.77
CA ALA A 11 5.19 5.22 3.50
C ALA A 11 5.67 4.27 4.60
N HIS A 12 4.71 3.65 5.31
CA HIS A 12 4.97 2.68 6.38
C HIS A 12 4.04 1.48 6.20
N LEU A 13 4.55 0.37 5.68
CA LEU A 13 3.75 -0.83 5.45
C LEU A 13 3.99 -1.85 6.57
N ILE A 14 3.01 -2.09 7.43
CA ILE A 14 3.11 -3.12 8.46
C ILE A 14 1.79 -3.90 8.48
N LEU A 15 1.67 -4.89 7.62
CA LEU A 15 0.41 -5.60 7.49
C LEU A 15 0.09 -6.42 8.74
N LEU A 16 -1.18 -6.39 9.14
CA LEU A 16 -1.77 -7.39 10.03
C LEU A 16 -2.17 -8.63 9.19
N ASP A 17 -2.53 -9.72 9.86
CA ASP A 17 -2.91 -10.98 9.21
C ASP A 17 -4.00 -10.82 8.14
N GLY A 18 -5.02 -10.00 8.41
CA GLY A 18 -6.07 -9.70 7.45
C GLY A 18 -5.55 -9.02 6.17
N GLY A 19 -4.48 -8.22 6.26
CA GLY A 19 -3.84 -7.61 5.10
C GLY A 19 -3.11 -8.62 4.22
N PHE A 20 -2.38 -9.56 4.82
CA PHE A 20 -1.73 -10.64 4.07
C PHE A 20 -2.75 -11.54 3.37
N LYS A 21 -3.77 -11.98 4.12
CA LYS A 21 -4.87 -12.78 3.58
C LYS A 21 -5.58 -12.05 2.42
N ALA A 22 -5.75 -10.73 2.55
CA ALA A 22 -6.35 -9.94 1.49
C ALA A 22 -5.50 -9.87 0.21
N ILE A 23 -4.18 -9.91 0.32
CA ILE A 23 -3.32 -9.97 -0.86
C ILE A 23 -3.36 -11.38 -1.45
N GLU A 24 -3.29 -12.43 -0.63
CA GLU A 24 -3.35 -13.83 -1.07
C GLU A 24 -4.63 -14.12 -1.88
N GLU A 25 -5.79 -13.73 -1.36
CA GLU A 25 -7.07 -13.92 -2.04
C GLU A 25 -7.16 -13.12 -3.35
N ALA A 26 -6.61 -11.90 -3.39
CA ALA A 26 -6.53 -11.12 -4.62
C ALA A 26 -5.62 -11.79 -5.67
N ARG A 27 -4.43 -12.25 -5.25
CA ARG A 27 -3.50 -12.97 -6.12
C ARG A 27 -4.09 -14.28 -6.63
N ALA A 28 -4.86 -15.00 -5.81
CA ALA A 28 -5.58 -16.21 -6.22
C ALA A 28 -6.64 -15.94 -7.30
N CYS A 29 -7.20 -14.73 -7.33
CA CYS A 29 -8.11 -14.27 -8.39
C CYS A 29 -7.38 -13.80 -9.67
N GLY A 30 -6.05 -13.85 -9.69
CA GLY A 30 -5.21 -13.37 -10.80
C GLY A 30 -4.94 -11.87 -10.79
N VAL A 31 -5.27 -11.16 -9.71
CA VAL A 31 -5.00 -9.72 -9.57
C VAL A 31 -3.50 -9.50 -9.39
N LYS A 32 -2.92 -8.52 -10.08
CA LYS A 32 -1.55 -8.06 -9.81
C LYS A 32 -1.53 -7.07 -8.65
N VAL A 33 -0.60 -7.21 -7.72
CA VAL A 33 -0.49 -6.32 -6.55
C VAL A 33 0.95 -5.78 -6.46
N PRO A 34 1.31 -4.79 -7.28
CA PRO A 34 2.59 -4.12 -7.17
C PRO A 34 2.56 -3.13 -6.00
N LEU A 35 3.57 -3.21 -5.14
CA LEU A 35 3.65 -2.48 -3.89
C LEU A 35 4.98 -1.75 -3.79
N ALA A 36 4.92 -0.46 -3.50
CA ALA A 36 6.08 0.37 -3.18
C ALA A 36 6.03 0.87 -1.73
N THR A 37 7.16 0.74 -1.02
CA THR A 37 7.35 1.25 0.34
C THR A 37 8.77 1.78 0.54
N ASN A 38 9.05 2.34 1.72
CA ASN A 38 10.38 2.85 2.05
C ASN A 38 11.34 1.73 2.47
N SER A 39 12.61 1.85 2.06
CA SER A 39 13.70 1.08 2.68
C SER A 39 14.07 1.65 4.04
N MET A 40 15.00 1.00 4.75
CA MET A 40 15.55 1.52 6.01
C MET A 40 16.17 2.92 5.83
N ALA A 41 16.84 3.14 4.69
CA ALA A 41 17.60 4.34 4.42
C ALA A 41 16.76 5.47 3.83
N SER A 42 15.57 5.17 3.29
CA SER A 42 14.63 6.15 2.71
C SER A 42 13.44 6.41 3.63
N ASN A 43 13.64 6.34 4.94
CA ASN A 43 12.57 6.40 5.93
C ASN A 43 12.89 7.44 7.01
N ASN A 44 11.85 8.06 7.57
CA ASN A 44 11.96 9.04 8.65
C ASN A 44 11.52 8.48 10.02
N HIS A 45 11.02 7.23 10.06
CA HIS A 45 10.49 6.62 11.28
C HIS A 45 11.00 5.18 11.46
N LEU A 46 12.18 5.04 12.07
CA LEU A 46 12.89 3.76 12.22
C LEU A 46 12.03 2.67 12.89
N THR A 47 11.23 3.02 13.88
CA THR A 47 10.36 2.06 14.59
C THR A 47 9.30 1.44 13.68
N ALA A 48 8.77 2.17 12.71
CA ALA A 48 7.87 1.60 11.70
C ALA A 48 8.62 0.62 10.78
N PHE A 49 9.85 0.96 10.38
CA PHE A 49 10.65 0.06 9.55
C PHE A 49 11.00 -1.24 10.28
N VAL A 50 11.29 -1.21 11.58
CA VAL A 50 11.54 -2.43 12.37
C VAL A 50 10.35 -3.38 12.35
N GLY A 51 9.11 -2.85 12.35
CA GLY A 51 7.90 -3.66 12.17
C GLY A 51 7.82 -4.27 10.79
N TYR A 52 8.02 -3.46 9.73
CA TYR A 52 8.04 -3.91 8.34
C TYR A 52 9.13 -4.96 8.09
N ARG A 53 10.34 -4.81 8.64
CA ARG A 53 11.54 -5.63 8.33
C ARG A 53 11.37 -7.12 8.56
N LYS A 54 10.39 -7.51 9.37
CA LYS A 54 10.02 -8.90 9.70
C LYS A 54 9.10 -9.55 8.66
N GLN A 55 8.50 -8.74 7.79
CA GLN A 55 7.41 -9.12 6.89
C GLN A 55 7.79 -9.44 5.44
N PRO A 56 8.97 -9.10 4.86
CA PRO A 56 9.20 -9.28 3.42
C PRO A 56 9.03 -10.72 2.92
N LYS A 57 9.51 -11.72 3.68
CA LYS A 57 9.33 -13.14 3.31
C LYS A 57 7.84 -13.52 3.22
N ARG A 58 7.04 -13.09 4.20
CA ARG A 58 5.60 -13.34 4.23
C ARG A 58 4.88 -12.54 3.13
N MET A 59 5.28 -11.30 2.89
CA MET A 59 4.74 -10.47 1.81
C MET A 59 4.94 -11.15 0.45
N LEU A 60 6.16 -11.61 0.15
CA LEU A 60 6.46 -12.28 -1.11
C LEU A 60 5.73 -13.63 -1.25
N ALA A 61 5.52 -14.35 -0.14
CA ALA A 61 4.73 -15.58 -0.13
C ALA A 61 3.26 -15.36 -0.54
N THR A 62 2.71 -14.15 -0.36
CA THR A 62 1.36 -13.82 -0.85
C THR A 62 1.26 -13.71 -2.37
N GLY A 63 2.40 -13.59 -3.08
CA GLY A 63 2.47 -13.31 -4.51
C GLY A 63 2.45 -11.81 -4.86
N ALA A 64 2.53 -10.91 -3.89
CA ALA A 64 2.76 -9.48 -4.14
C ALA A 64 4.15 -9.21 -4.73
N GLU A 65 4.24 -8.19 -5.56
CA GLU A 65 5.50 -7.64 -6.06
C GLU A 65 5.86 -6.45 -5.17
N SER A 66 6.99 -6.52 -4.47
CA SER A 66 7.38 -5.49 -3.48
C SER A 66 8.64 -4.75 -3.89
N HIS A 67 8.62 -3.43 -3.75
CA HIS A 67 9.71 -2.53 -4.09
C HIS A 67 10.01 -1.60 -2.90
N GLU A 68 11.29 -1.50 -2.54
CA GLU A 68 11.77 -0.63 -1.47
C GLU A 68 12.51 0.57 -2.07
N MET A 69 12.06 1.78 -1.73
CA MET A 69 12.62 3.03 -2.23
C MET A 69 14.07 3.20 -1.80
N ARG A 70 14.90 3.68 -2.71
CA ARG A 70 16.30 4.00 -2.44
C ARG A 70 16.43 5.39 -1.81
N PRO A 71 17.40 5.61 -0.91
CA PRO A 71 17.69 6.95 -0.38
C PRO A 71 18.20 7.92 -1.47
N ASP A 72 18.70 7.39 -2.58
CA ASP A 72 19.19 8.13 -3.74
C ASP A 72 18.22 8.10 -4.93
N ALA A 73 16.93 7.85 -4.69
CA ALA A 73 15.92 7.74 -5.74
C ALA A 73 15.98 8.92 -6.73
N LYS A 74 16.23 8.61 -8.01
CA LYS A 74 16.45 9.61 -9.06
C LYS A 74 15.28 10.57 -9.23
N SER A 75 14.04 10.08 -9.17
CA SER A 75 12.84 10.89 -9.34
C SER A 75 12.71 11.99 -8.29
N GLU A 76 13.03 11.68 -7.04
CA GLU A 76 12.92 12.63 -5.93
C GLU A 76 14.12 13.55 -5.88
N ARG A 77 15.34 13.05 -6.18
CA ARG A 77 16.53 13.91 -6.30
C ARG A 77 16.37 14.95 -7.39
N ALA A 78 15.69 14.61 -8.49
CA ALA A 78 15.42 15.53 -9.59
C ALA A 78 14.50 16.72 -9.20
N LEU A 79 13.89 16.70 -8.00
CA LEU A 79 13.13 17.84 -7.47
C LEU A 79 14.03 18.92 -6.85
N PHE A 80 15.33 18.66 -6.72
CA PHE A 80 16.32 19.54 -6.12
C PHE A 80 17.43 19.85 -7.13
N THR A 81 18.05 21.02 -7.00
CA THR A 81 19.31 21.32 -7.70
C THR A 81 20.48 20.61 -7.01
N ASP A 82 21.61 20.47 -7.72
CA ASP A 82 22.81 19.86 -7.15
C ASP A 82 23.33 20.65 -5.94
N GLU A 83 23.23 21.99 -5.96
CA GLU A 83 23.59 22.84 -4.82
C GLU A 83 22.71 22.56 -3.60
N GLN A 84 21.39 22.40 -3.81
CA GLN A 84 20.45 22.08 -2.73
C GLN A 84 20.74 20.69 -2.15
N LEU A 85 21.04 19.70 -2.98
CA LEU A 85 21.41 18.35 -2.52
C LEU A 85 22.71 18.37 -1.72
N ALA A 86 23.70 19.17 -2.13
CA ALA A 86 24.97 19.32 -1.43
C ALA A 86 24.80 20.06 -0.08
N GLN A 87 23.99 21.12 -0.05
CA GLN A 87 23.76 21.94 1.13
C GLN A 87 22.88 21.23 2.17
N PHE A 88 21.72 20.73 1.77
CA PHE A 88 20.69 20.25 2.70
C PHE A 88 20.77 18.75 2.97
N LYS A 89 21.39 17.97 2.05
CA LYS A 89 21.49 16.50 2.14
C LYS A 89 20.15 15.86 2.57
N PRO A 90 19.06 16.14 1.83
CA PRO A 90 17.72 15.75 2.28
C PRO A 90 17.60 14.23 2.43
N ASN A 91 16.88 13.80 3.47
CA ASN A 91 16.45 12.42 3.59
C ASN A 91 15.21 12.22 2.70
N ILE A 92 15.37 11.45 1.63
CA ILE A 92 14.36 11.20 0.62
C ILE A 92 13.57 9.94 0.99
N GLY A 93 12.24 10.03 0.94
CA GLY A 93 11.36 8.89 1.20
C GLY A 93 9.93 9.11 0.71
N LEU A 94 9.21 8.01 0.50
CA LEU A 94 7.78 8.00 0.18
C LEU A 94 6.98 8.51 1.36
N HIS A 95 6.07 9.44 1.10
CA HIS A 95 4.98 9.79 2.03
C HIS A 95 3.58 9.50 1.45
N ALA A 96 3.52 8.87 0.27
CA ALA A 96 2.29 8.49 -0.39
C ALA A 96 1.54 7.37 0.36
N LYS A 97 0.21 7.43 0.25
CA LYS A 97 -0.77 6.49 0.84
C LYS A 97 -1.91 6.34 -0.16
N THR A 98 -1.55 5.75 -1.30
CA THR A 98 -2.40 5.64 -2.48
C THR A 98 -2.57 4.18 -2.89
N MET A 99 -3.75 3.85 -3.38
CA MET A 99 -4.03 2.54 -3.95
C MET A 99 -4.92 2.79 -5.17
N VAL A 100 -4.62 2.15 -6.30
CA VAL A 100 -5.38 2.33 -7.52
C VAL A 100 -5.98 0.99 -7.93
N PHE A 101 -7.24 0.97 -8.40
CA PHE A 101 -7.90 -0.22 -8.91
C PHE A 101 -8.09 -0.05 -10.42
N ASP A 102 -7.44 -0.93 -11.21
CA ASP A 102 -7.47 -0.96 -12.69
C ASP A 102 -7.26 0.39 -13.39
N ARG A 103 -6.52 1.31 -12.77
CA ARG A 103 -6.33 2.67 -13.29
C ARG A 103 -7.66 3.44 -13.49
N LYS A 104 -8.71 3.10 -12.73
CA LYS A 104 -10.03 3.79 -12.79
C LYS A 104 -10.44 4.42 -11.47
N VAL A 105 -10.17 3.73 -10.36
CA VAL A 105 -10.52 4.21 -9.01
C VAL A 105 -9.26 4.38 -8.19
N THR A 106 -9.07 5.55 -7.61
CA THR A 106 -7.95 5.84 -6.72
C THR A 106 -8.45 6.01 -5.29
N PHE A 107 -7.94 5.21 -4.38
CA PHE A 107 -7.92 5.54 -2.97
C PHE A 107 -6.72 6.42 -2.65
N LYS A 108 -6.95 7.56 -1.99
CA LYS A 108 -5.91 8.43 -1.43
C LYS A 108 -6.30 8.85 -0.02
N GLY A 109 -5.41 8.70 0.96
CA GLY A 109 -5.75 9.03 2.34
C GLY A 109 -4.57 9.07 3.29
N SER A 110 -4.86 8.99 4.59
CA SER A 110 -3.85 8.92 5.65
C SER A 110 -3.46 7.48 6.04
N PHE A 111 -4.25 6.50 5.58
CA PHE A 111 -4.16 5.09 6.00
C PHE A 111 -2.90 4.37 5.47
N ASN A 112 -1.99 4.03 6.38
CA ASN A 112 -0.69 3.42 6.04
C ASN A 112 -0.74 1.88 5.86
N LEU A 113 -1.86 1.21 6.13
CA LEU A 113 -1.92 -0.26 6.28
C LEU A 113 -0.97 -0.75 7.39
N ASP A 114 -0.99 -0.07 8.53
CA ASP A 114 -0.24 -0.45 9.74
C ASP A 114 -1.18 -0.65 10.95
N PRO A 115 -0.74 -1.32 12.04
CA PRO A 115 -1.59 -1.59 13.19
C PRO A 115 -2.11 -0.34 13.89
N ARG A 116 -1.41 0.80 13.81
CA ARG A 116 -1.88 2.06 14.39
C ARG A 116 -2.99 2.66 13.54
N SER A 117 -2.83 2.67 12.22
CA SER A 117 -3.87 3.08 11.29
C SER A 117 -5.12 2.23 11.42
N VAL A 118 -4.96 0.93 11.65
CA VAL A 118 -6.09 0.00 11.83
C VAL A 118 -6.77 0.16 13.18
N ASN A 119 -6.03 0.36 14.28
CA ASN A 119 -6.60 0.24 15.63
C ASN A 119 -6.62 1.54 16.43
N LEU A 120 -5.80 2.54 16.12
CA LEU A 120 -5.60 3.69 17.02
C LEU A 120 -5.97 5.01 16.37
N ASN A 121 -5.65 5.18 15.09
CA ASN A 121 -5.80 6.46 14.42
C ASN A 121 -7.24 6.69 13.97
N THR A 122 -7.61 7.98 13.91
CA THR A 122 -8.69 8.43 13.03
C THR A 122 -8.08 8.76 11.70
N GLU A 123 -8.54 8.09 10.67
CA GLU A 123 -8.01 8.11 9.33
C GLU A 123 -9.04 8.71 8.38
N MET A 124 -8.58 9.34 7.32
CA MET A 124 -9.43 9.84 6.25
C MET A 124 -8.95 9.34 4.90
N GLY A 125 -9.89 9.18 3.97
CA GLY A 125 -9.60 8.76 2.62
C GLY A 125 -10.63 9.30 1.62
N LEU A 126 -10.21 9.36 0.37
CA LEU A 126 -11.07 9.63 -0.76
C LEU A 126 -10.97 8.45 -1.71
N LEU A 127 -12.12 7.96 -2.16
CA LEU A 127 -12.24 7.03 -3.27
C LEU A 127 -12.69 7.82 -4.49
N VAL A 128 -11.76 8.09 -5.40
CA VAL A 128 -12.00 8.94 -6.55
C VAL A 128 -12.10 8.08 -7.79
N GLU A 129 -13.27 8.06 -8.43
CA GLU A 129 -13.47 7.45 -9.73
C GLU A 129 -13.14 8.48 -10.81
N SER A 130 -11.97 8.32 -11.41
CA SER A 130 -11.41 9.25 -12.38
C SER A 130 -10.28 8.54 -13.13
N PRO A 131 -10.47 8.19 -14.41
CA PRO A 131 -9.41 7.57 -15.20
C PRO A 131 -8.16 8.44 -15.30
N SER A 132 -8.30 9.75 -15.47
CA SER A 132 -7.15 10.67 -15.59
C SER A 132 -6.31 10.73 -14.31
N LEU A 133 -6.95 10.89 -13.15
CA LEU A 133 -6.25 10.85 -11.86
C LEU A 133 -5.63 9.46 -11.61
N SER A 134 -6.37 8.40 -11.88
CA SER A 134 -5.93 7.04 -11.59
C SER A 134 -4.76 6.61 -12.49
N LEU A 135 -4.73 7.06 -13.74
CA LEU A 135 -3.56 6.91 -14.62
C LEU A 135 -2.36 7.69 -14.09
N ALA A 136 -2.53 8.95 -13.68
CA ALA A 136 -1.45 9.77 -13.14
C ALA A 136 -0.86 9.18 -11.84
N VAL A 137 -1.72 8.70 -10.93
CA VAL A 137 -1.28 8.06 -9.70
C VAL A 137 -0.59 6.73 -9.99
N THR A 138 -1.13 5.93 -10.91
CA THR A 138 -0.48 4.66 -11.34
C THR A 138 0.91 4.94 -11.92
N ALA A 139 1.04 5.92 -12.81
CA ALA A 139 2.33 6.31 -13.37
C ALA A 139 3.32 6.79 -12.28
N SER A 140 2.84 7.48 -11.25
CA SER A 140 3.67 7.84 -10.08
C SER A 140 4.14 6.60 -9.30
N VAL A 141 3.27 5.58 -9.12
CA VAL A 141 3.65 4.31 -8.50
C VAL A 141 4.69 3.58 -9.34
N GLU A 142 4.44 3.42 -10.64
CA GLU A 142 5.34 2.76 -11.60
C GLU A 142 6.70 3.44 -11.65
N ASN A 143 6.73 4.78 -11.73
CA ASN A 143 7.97 5.55 -11.67
C ASN A 143 8.70 5.32 -10.33
N GLY A 144 7.99 5.36 -9.21
CA GLY A 144 8.57 5.08 -7.89
C GLY A 144 9.20 3.68 -7.80
N MET A 145 8.65 2.68 -8.49
CA MET A 145 9.16 1.30 -8.52
C MET A 145 10.30 1.08 -9.51
N ALA A 146 10.57 2.01 -10.43
CA ALA A 146 11.61 1.87 -11.43
C ALA A 146 13.01 1.64 -10.79
N PRO A 147 13.94 0.93 -11.46
CA PRO A 147 15.24 0.55 -10.87
C PRO A 147 16.12 1.70 -10.37
N GLY A 148 15.94 2.91 -10.92
CA GLY A 148 16.61 4.13 -10.47
C GLY A 148 16.05 4.72 -9.18
N ASN A 149 14.86 4.27 -8.74
CA ASN A 149 14.09 4.82 -7.63
C ASN A 149 13.89 3.81 -6.51
N SER A 150 13.71 2.53 -6.85
CA SER A 150 13.51 1.45 -5.88
C SER A 150 14.30 0.19 -6.22
N LEU A 151 14.49 -0.66 -5.21
CA LEU A 151 15.01 -2.02 -5.32
C LEU A 151 13.84 -2.99 -5.22
N GLN A 152 13.76 -3.94 -6.14
CA GLN A 152 12.79 -5.03 -6.03
C GLN A 152 13.22 -5.99 -4.92
N VAL A 153 12.29 -6.33 -4.04
CA VAL A 153 12.52 -7.30 -2.97
C VAL A 153 12.35 -8.70 -3.56
N ILE A 154 13.39 -9.52 -3.44
CA ILE A 154 13.40 -10.91 -3.87
C ILE A 154 13.90 -11.81 -2.73
N ILE A 155 13.44 -13.06 -2.68
CA ILE A 155 14.06 -14.07 -1.83
C ILE A 155 15.22 -14.67 -2.63
N GLN A 156 16.44 -14.51 -2.12
CA GLN A 156 17.58 -15.29 -2.59
C GLN A 156 17.74 -16.52 -1.68
N ASP A 157 17.75 -17.70 -2.29
CA ASP A 157 18.16 -18.92 -1.59
C ASP A 157 19.69 -18.98 -1.60
N VAL A 158 20.30 -18.52 -0.52
CA VAL A 158 21.77 -18.49 -0.41
C VAL A 158 22.20 -19.81 0.22
N SER A 159 22.64 -20.76 -0.61
CA SER A 159 23.10 -22.08 -0.18
C SER A 159 24.38 -22.06 0.68
N SER A 160 24.99 -20.89 0.89
CA SER A 160 26.12 -20.66 1.82
C SER A 160 26.20 -19.18 2.23
N PRO A 161 25.53 -18.76 3.31
CA PRO A 161 25.55 -17.37 3.76
C PRO A 161 26.93 -16.95 4.28
N SER A 162 27.33 -15.73 3.95
CA SER A 162 28.53 -15.06 4.48
C SER A 162 28.25 -14.44 5.86
N LEU A 163 29.30 -14.04 6.60
CA LEU A 163 29.15 -13.36 7.89
C LEU A 163 28.32 -12.05 7.82
N ALA A 164 28.26 -11.40 6.66
CA ALA A 164 27.41 -10.22 6.45
C ALA A 164 25.90 -10.56 6.47
N ASP A 165 25.55 -11.80 6.17
CA ASP A 165 24.15 -12.27 6.12
C ASP A 165 23.60 -12.61 7.52
N TYR A 166 24.47 -12.90 8.49
CA TYR A 166 24.09 -13.28 9.86
C TYR A 166 23.55 -12.12 10.71
N LEU A 167 23.92 -10.86 10.42
CA LEU A 167 23.46 -9.69 11.19
C LEU A 167 21.96 -9.38 11.02
N VAL A 168 21.27 -10.11 10.13
CA VAL A 168 19.85 -9.92 9.78
C VAL A 168 18.91 -10.86 10.54
N HIS A 169 19.43 -11.91 11.19
CA HIS A 169 18.60 -12.94 11.83
C HIS A 169 18.68 -12.91 13.35
N THR A 170 17.85 -12.05 13.96
CA THR A 170 17.43 -12.22 15.37
C THR A 170 15.92 -12.37 15.43
N SER A 171 15.46 -13.59 15.73
CA SER A 171 14.07 -13.96 15.94
C SER A 171 13.63 -13.74 17.39
N TRP A 172 12.45 -13.17 17.60
CA TRP A 172 11.72 -13.18 18.88
C TRP A 172 10.24 -13.49 18.64
N LEU A 173 9.67 -14.23 19.61
CA LEU A 173 8.37 -14.90 19.61
C LEU A 173 7.14 -13.98 19.40
N GLU A 174 6.14 -14.56 18.74
CA GLU A 174 4.84 -14.00 18.34
C GLU A 174 3.88 -13.79 19.54
N PRO A 175 3.11 -12.68 19.58
CA PRO A 175 1.81 -12.65 20.23
C PRO A 175 0.71 -12.85 19.17
N THR A 176 0.05 -14.01 19.24
CA THR A 176 -1.20 -14.31 18.56
C THR A 176 -2.30 -13.34 19.01
N THR A 177 -2.75 -12.46 18.13
CA THR A 177 -4.06 -11.79 18.29
C THR A 177 -4.78 -11.80 16.96
N GLN A 178 -5.80 -12.66 16.84
CA GLN A 178 -6.73 -12.66 15.72
C GLN A 178 -7.59 -11.39 15.78
N VAL A 179 -7.46 -10.52 14.77
CA VAL A 179 -8.38 -9.40 14.55
C VAL A 179 -9.15 -9.68 13.26
N ASN A 180 -10.47 -9.74 13.40
CA ASN A 180 -11.41 -9.98 12.33
C ASN A 180 -11.68 -8.65 11.60
N LEU A 181 -11.09 -8.46 10.41
CA LEU A 181 -11.38 -7.32 9.52
C LEU A 181 -12.19 -7.80 8.32
N PRO A 182 -13.50 -7.50 8.25
CA PRO A 182 -14.18 -7.40 6.98
C PRO A 182 -13.69 -6.17 6.19
N SER A 183 -13.61 -6.31 4.86
CA SER A 183 -13.80 -5.26 3.83
C SER A 183 -12.66 -4.33 3.35
N LEU A 184 -11.55 -4.89 2.84
CA LEU A 184 -10.86 -4.31 1.66
C LEU A 184 -11.13 -5.16 0.40
N ILE A 185 -11.06 -6.49 0.54
CA ILE A 185 -11.56 -7.42 -0.48
C ILE A 185 -13.06 -7.33 -0.65
N GLU A 186 -13.85 -7.19 0.42
CA GLU A 186 -15.30 -7.07 0.26
C GLU A 186 -15.68 -5.79 -0.52
N MET A 187 -14.89 -4.72 -0.39
CA MET A 187 -15.01 -3.50 -1.20
C MET A 187 -14.65 -3.77 -2.67
N VAL A 188 -13.56 -4.50 -2.94
CA VAL A 188 -13.11 -4.88 -4.30
C VAL A 188 -14.07 -5.87 -4.98
N CYS A 189 -14.52 -6.91 -4.27
CA CYS A 189 -15.44 -7.92 -4.76
C CYS A 189 -16.86 -7.38 -4.97
N ARG A 190 -17.37 -6.46 -4.14
CA ARG A 190 -18.67 -5.83 -4.36
C ARG A 190 -18.65 -4.80 -5.51
N PHE A 191 -17.56 -4.05 -5.68
CA PHE A 191 -17.40 -3.16 -6.86
C PHE A 191 -17.44 -3.93 -8.19
N SER A 192 -16.95 -5.17 -8.18
CA SER A 192 -17.02 -6.07 -9.33
C SER A 192 -18.46 -6.53 -9.65
N GLN A 193 -19.31 -6.73 -8.64
CA GLN A 193 -20.68 -7.19 -8.84
C GLN A 193 -21.66 -6.07 -9.24
N GLU A 194 -21.45 -4.82 -8.81
CA GLU A 194 -22.39 -3.72 -9.07
C GLU A 194 -22.23 -3.04 -10.44
N SER A 195 -21.07 -3.18 -11.10
CA SER A 195 -20.75 -2.54 -12.38
C SER A 195 -21.32 -3.26 -13.63
N GLY A 196 -22.11 -4.32 -13.44
CA GLY A 196 -22.62 -5.18 -14.52
C GLY A 196 -24.09 -4.95 -14.95
N SER A 197 -24.85 -4.07 -14.31
CA SER A 197 -26.27 -3.87 -14.64
C SER A 197 -26.55 -2.44 -15.11
N ARG A 198 -26.60 -2.25 -16.43
CA ARG A 198 -27.31 -1.10 -17.01
C ARG A 198 -28.78 -1.23 -16.64
N SER A 199 -29.37 -0.12 -16.20
CA SER A 199 -30.69 0.03 -15.58
C SER A 199 -30.72 -0.32 -14.09
N LEU A 200 -30.75 0.72 -13.27
CA LEU A 200 -31.73 0.92 -12.19
C LEU A 200 -31.41 2.23 -11.47
N GLN A 201 -32.10 3.30 -11.88
CA GLN A 201 -32.45 4.39 -10.98
C GLN A 201 -33.33 3.82 -9.85
N LYS A 202 -32.73 3.25 -8.81
CA LYS A 202 -33.40 3.07 -7.52
C LYS A 202 -32.39 3.37 -6.43
N ARG A 203 -32.65 4.45 -5.70
CA ARG A 203 -32.02 4.75 -4.41
C ARG A 203 -32.10 3.48 -3.56
N VAL A 204 -30.96 2.93 -3.15
CA VAL A 204 -30.91 1.91 -2.11
C VAL A 204 -31.02 2.65 -0.77
N PRO A 205 -32.12 2.47 0.00
CA PRO A 205 -32.20 3.05 1.35
C PRO A 205 -31.23 2.29 2.25
N GLY A 206 -30.33 3.00 2.94
CA GLY A 206 -29.51 2.40 4.00
C GLY A 206 -27.99 2.61 3.93
N TRP A 207 -27.48 3.53 3.12
CA TRP A 207 -26.08 3.99 3.29
C TRP A 207 -26.01 4.95 4.49
N PRO A 208 -25.33 4.63 5.60
CA PRO A 208 -24.99 5.64 6.60
C PRO A 208 -23.87 6.50 6.02
N ALA A 209 -24.02 7.82 6.08
CA ALA A 209 -23.02 8.79 5.65
C ALA A 209 -21.69 8.75 6.45
N THR A 210 -21.50 7.78 7.34
CA THR A 210 -20.30 7.59 8.16
C THR A 210 -20.08 6.10 8.43
N TRP A 211 -18.92 5.57 8.04
CA TRP A 211 -18.42 4.30 8.55
C TRP A 211 -17.73 4.57 9.89
N ALA A 212 -18.41 4.24 10.99
CA ALA A 212 -17.85 4.24 12.33
C ALA A 212 -18.06 2.85 12.94
N SER A 213 -17.10 1.94 12.77
CA SER A 213 -17.08 0.70 13.55
C SER A 213 -16.80 1.07 15.01
N ARG A 214 -17.65 0.59 15.92
CA ARG A 214 -17.51 0.83 17.36
C ARG A 214 -16.45 -0.11 17.93
N ARG A 215 -15.18 0.23 17.69
CA ARG A 215 -14.01 0.04 18.57
C ARG A 215 -12.75 0.20 17.71
N CYS A 216 -12.00 1.29 17.99
CA CYS A 216 -10.59 1.48 17.64
C CYS A 216 -10.22 1.38 16.13
N GLY A 217 -9.92 2.54 15.52
CA GLY A 217 -9.71 2.74 14.07
C GLY A 217 -10.97 3.19 13.34
N ARG A 218 -11.04 4.46 12.91
CA ARG A 218 -12.14 4.95 12.05
C ARG A 218 -11.54 5.48 10.76
N ILE A 219 -11.93 4.94 9.61
CA ILE A 219 -11.60 5.53 8.31
C ILE A 219 -12.85 6.23 7.80
N ALA A 220 -12.81 7.56 7.73
CA ALA A 220 -13.83 8.32 7.00
C ALA A 220 -13.45 8.35 5.52
N ALA A 221 -14.21 7.65 4.66
CA ALA A 221 -13.99 7.63 3.22
C ALA A 221 -15.19 8.23 2.46
N THR A 222 -14.91 9.13 1.53
CA THR A 222 -15.92 9.72 0.63
C THR A 222 -15.65 9.28 -0.81
N ARG A 223 -16.71 8.87 -1.52
CA ARG A 223 -16.64 8.59 -2.96
C ARG A 223 -16.84 9.88 -3.74
N ILE A 224 -15.96 10.13 -4.70
CA ILE A 224 -16.06 11.26 -5.63
C ILE A 224 -16.12 10.68 -7.04
N ASP A 225 -17.18 10.96 -7.77
CA ASP A 225 -17.25 10.75 -9.21
C ASP A 225 -16.76 12.04 -9.88
N ALA A 226 -15.64 11.96 -10.59
CA ALA A 226 -15.05 13.10 -11.27
C ALA A 226 -15.21 13.01 -12.79
N SER A 227 -16.29 12.36 -13.27
CA SER A 227 -16.72 12.46 -14.66
C SER A 227 -17.24 13.89 -14.97
N GLY A 228 -16.30 14.81 -15.18
CA GLY A 228 -16.52 16.10 -15.85
C GLY A 228 -16.11 16.02 -17.30
#